data_AF-A0A9Q0CNJ1-F1
#
_entry.id   AF-A0A9Q0CNJ1-F1
#
_cell.length_a   1.000
_cell.length_b   1.000
_cell.length_c   1.000
_cell.angle_alpha   90.00
_cell.angle_beta   90.00
_cell.angle_gamma   90.00
#
_symmetry.space_group_name_H-M   'P 1'
#
loop_
_entity.id
_entity.type
_entity.pdbx_description
1 polymer ?
#
loop_
_entity_poly.entity_id
_entity_poly.type
_entity_poly.pdbx_seq_one_letter_code
_entity_poly.pdbx_strand_id
1 'polypeptide(L)'
;MYLHDSHPFFLLLSTICLLTFVAATPSPAATPVVGGRTMVPHVESNKEVQSLGRFSVAQYNYHLRNGSNGTATPHARPLTFSRVVEAETQVVSGIKYYLKVIAKDGKYSTNEKLFNAVVVVKPWLKSKELVSFTPSPK
;
A
#
# COMPACT_ATOMS: atom_id res chain seq x y z
N MET A 1 12.57 9.81 54.06
CA MET A 1 11.85 10.75 53.19
C MET A 1 11.33 9.93 52.02
N TYR A 2 10.00 9.77 51.97
CA TYR A 2 9.18 9.16 50.90
C TYR A 2 9.62 9.65 49.49
N LEU A 3 9.40 8.99 48.35
CA LEU A 3 8.37 8.03 47.98
C LEU A 3 8.84 7.23 46.74
N HIS A 4 8.42 5.98 46.69
CA HIS A 4 8.42 5.07 45.54
C HIS A 4 7.34 5.50 44.54
N ASP A 5 7.72 5.90 43.33
CA ASP A 5 6.82 5.94 42.16
C ASP A 5 7.44 5.06 41.06
N SER A 6 7.06 3.79 40.96
CA SER A 6 5.78 3.28 40.46
C SER A 6 5.51 3.68 38.99
N HIS A 7 6.27 3.11 38.06
CA HIS A 7 5.73 2.84 36.71
C HIS A 7 5.70 1.35 36.42
N PRO A 8 4.87 0.56 37.15
CA PRO A 8 4.62 -0.84 36.86
C PRO A 8 3.68 -1.02 35.66
N PHE A 9 3.69 -0.09 34.68
CA PHE A 9 2.78 -0.13 33.53
C PHE A 9 3.44 -0.77 32.29
N PHE A 10 4.77 -0.70 32.18
CA PHE A 10 5.48 -1.25 31.01
C PHE A 10 5.78 -2.75 31.11
N LEU A 11 5.71 -3.34 32.31
CA LEU A 11 5.90 -4.78 32.52
C LEU A 11 4.58 -5.56 32.71
N LEU A 12 3.44 -4.88 32.87
CA LEU A 12 2.13 -5.51 33.08
C LEU A 12 1.39 -5.82 31.78
N LEU A 13 1.88 -5.33 30.62
CA LEU A 13 1.37 -5.73 29.31
C LEU A 13 2.04 -7.01 28.77
N SER A 14 3.12 -7.48 29.40
CA SER A 14 3.86 -8.69 29.01
C SER A 14 3.28 -9.99 29.59
N THR A 15 2.42 -9.91 30.61
CA THR A 15 1.98 -11.09 31.38
C THR A 15 0.54 -11.54 31.11
N ILE A 16 -0.20 -10.88 30.21
CA ILE A 16 -1.53 -11.33 29.74
C ILE A 16 -1.40 -12.16 28.44
N CYS A 17 -0.44 -13.09 28.41
CA CYS A 17 -0.26 -14.01 27.28
C CYS A 17 -0.27 -15.48 27.70
N LEU A 18 -0.85 -15.79 28.85
CA LEU A 18 -1.02 -17.18 29.28
C LEU A 18 -2.41 -17.36 29.88
N LEU A 19 -3.31 -17.99 29.10
CA LEU A 19 -4.46 -18.83 29.48
C LEU A 19 -5.68 -18.58 28.59
N THR A 20 -5.68 -19.18 27.39
CA THR A 20 -6.87 -19.80 26.78
C THR A 20 -6.42 -20.88 25.80
N PHE A 21 -6.20 -22.09 26.30
CA PHE A 21 -6.07 -23.28 25.44
C PHE A 21 -7.47 -23.71 25.01
N VAL A 22 -8.01 -23.06 23.98
CA VAL A 22 -9.20 -23.57 23.28
C VAL A 22 -8.69 -24.45 22.14
N ALA A 23 -8.97 -25.74 22.23
CA ALA A 23 -8.73 -26.69 21.17
C ALA A 23 -9.59 -26.33 19.95
N ALA A 24 -9.04 -25.53 19.04
CA ALA A 24 -9.60 -25.27 17.73
C ALA A 24 -9.05 -26.31 16.75
N THR A 25 -9.95 -26.92 16.01
CA THR A 25 -9.65 -27.83 14.89
C THR A 25 -8.66 -27.16 13.92
N PRO A 26 -7.67 -27.88 13.37
CA PRO A 26 -6.73 -27.30 12.43
C PRO A 26 -7.45 -27.02 11.11
N SER A 27 -8.01 -25.83 10.99
CA SER A 27 -8.17 -25.18 9.70
C SER A 27 -6.77 -24.75 9.24
N PRO A 28 -6.35 -24.96 7.98
CA PRO A 28 -5.11 -24.42 7.46
C PRO A 28 -5.20 -22.89 7.38
N ALA A 29 -5.10 -22.25 8.54
CA ALA A 29 -4.94 -20.81 8.67
C ALA A 29 -3.50 -20.50 8.30
N ALA A 30 -3.33 -19.85 7.15
CA ALA A 30 -2.05 -19.31 6.71
C ALA A 30 -1.41 -18.53 7.86
N THR A 31 -0.25 -18.98 8.33
CA THR A 31 0.51 -18.29 9.37
C THR A 31 0.88 -16.90 8.85
N PRO A 32 0.50 -15.81 9.54
CA PRO A 32 0.91 -14.48 9.12
C PRO A 32 2.43 -14.37 9.25
N VAL A 33 3.13 -14.34 8.11
CA VAL A 33 4.57 -14.16 8.06
C VAL A 33 4.88 -12.73 8.50
N VAL A 34 5.30 -12.57 9.76
CA VAL A 34 5.62 -11.25 10.32
C VAL A 34 6.94 -10.78 9.69
N GLY A 35 6.87 -9.70 8.92
CA GLY A 35 7.99 -9.15 8.14
C GLY A 35 7.86 -9.31 6.62
N GLY A 36 6.94 -10.16 6.15
CA GLY A 36 6.62 -10.37 4.74
C GLY A 36 5.57 -9.39 4.22
N ARG A 37 5.35 -9.38 2.89
CA ARG A 37 4.23 -8.67 2.30
C ARG A 37 2.92 -9.36 2.68
N THR A 38 1.89 -8.58 2.99
CA THR A 38 0.56 -9.07 3.37
C THR A 38 -0.44 -8.71 2.27
N MET A 39 -1.19 -9.69 1.79
CA MET A 39 -2.25 -9.44 0.81
C MET A 39 -3.37 -8.58 1.41
N VAL A 40 -3.88 -7.62 0.63
CA VAL A 40 -5.05 -6.83 1.01
C VAL A 40 -6.29 -7.48 0.37
N PRO A 41 -7.26 -7.99 1.16
CA PRO A 41 -8.48 -8.56 0.62
C PRO A 41 -9.43 -7.47 0.09
N HIS A 42 -10.34 -7.85 -0.79
CA HIS A 42 -11.42 -6.99 -1.30
C HIS A 42 -10.93 -5.67 -1.93
N VAL A 43 -9.85 -5.76 -2.71
CA VAL A 43 -9.16 -4.60 -3.31
C VAL A 43 -10.09 -3.67 -4.08
N GLU A 44 -11.03 -4.21 -4.86
CA GLU A 44 -11.92 -3.41 -5.70
C GLU A 44 -12.88 -2.53 -4.89
N SER A 45 -13.34 -2.99 -3.72
CA SER A 45 -14.22 -2.21 -2.84
C SER A 45 -13.47 -1.38 -1.79
N ASN A 46 -12.17 -1.63 -1.60
CA ASN A 46 -11.33 -0.89 -0.66
C ASN A 46 -11.04 0.53 -1.17
N LYS A 47 -11.76 1.51 -0.62
CA LYS A 47 -11.67 2.92 -1.02
C LYS A 47 -10.26 3.51 -0.85
N GLU A 48 -9.52 3.10 0.18
CA GLU A 48 -8.17 3.59 0.43
C GLU A 48 -7.22 3.10 -0.66
N VAL A 49 -7.25 1.80 -0.96
CA VAL A 49 -6.42 1.21 -2.02
C VAL A 49 -6.75 1.79 -3.39
N GLN A 50 -8.04 1.94 -3.72
CA GLN A 50 -8.45 2.60 -4.96
C GLN A 50 -8.00 4.07 -5.02
N SER A 51 -7.95 4.77 -3.88
CA SER A 51 -7.42 6.14 -3.79
C SER A 51 -5.91 6.19 -4.04
N LEU A 52 -5.15 5.23 -3.50
CA LEU A 52 -3.71 5.11 -3.75
C LEU A 52 -3.41 4.77 -5.23
N GLY A 53 -4.25 3.95 -5.86
CA GLY A 53 -4.19 3.70 -7.30
C GLY A 53 -4.41 4.97 -8.13
N ARG A 54 -5.42 5.77 -7.80
CA ARG A 54 -5.67 7.08 -8.46
C ARG A 54 -4.50 8.04 -8.27
N PHE A 55 -3.98 8.14 -7.05
CA PHE A 55 -2.80 8.92 -6.72
C PHE A 55 -1.59 8.51 -7.58
N SER A 56 -1.35 7.21 -7.73
CA SER A 56 -0.23 6.68 -8.51
C SER A 56 -0.30 7.12 -9.98
N VAL A 57 -1.47 7.00 -10.61
CA VAL A 57 -1.67 7.43 -12.00
C VAL A 57 -1.54 8.95 -12.14
N ALA A 58 -2.10 9.72 -11.21
CA ALA A 58 -2.01 11.17 -11.22
C ALA A 58 -0.55 11.66 -11.12
N GLN A 59 0.22 11.06 -10.21
CA GLN A 59 1.62 11.40 -9.98
C GLN A 59 2.50 10.98 -11.17
N TYR A 60 2.27 9.80 -11.75
CA TYR A 60 2.92 9.39 -12.99
C TYR A 60 2.66 10.38 -14.14
N ASN A 61 1.41 10.80 -14.34
CA ASN A 61 1.05 11.79 -15.34
C ASN A 61 1.68 13.17 -15.07
N TYR A 62 1.81 13.55 -13.80
CA TYR A 62 2.51 14.78 -13.40
C TYR A 62 3.98 14.72 -13.82
N HIS A 63 4.68 13.61 -13.53
CA HIS A 63 6.07 13.40 -13.93
C HIS A 63 6.25 13.32 -15.46
N LEU A 64 5.30 12.71 -16.17
CA LEU A 64 5.31 12.69 -17.65
C LEU A 64 5.27 14.10 -18.26
N ARG A 65 4.44 14.99 -17.70
CA ARG A 65 4.25 16.36 -18.19
C ARG A 65 5.41 17.28 -17.84
N ASN A 66 5.97 17.12 -16.65
CA ASN A 66 6.97 18.05 -16.10
C ASN A 66 8.41 17.52 -16.27
N GLY A 67 8.58 16.27 -16.71
CA GLY A 67 9.84 15.56 -16.74
C GLY A 67 10.30 15.16 -15.32
N SER A 68 11.07 14.08 -15.22
CA SER A 68 11.79 13.74 -13.99
C SER A 68 12.99 14.68 -13.74
N ASN A 69 13.48 15.36 -14.78
CA ASN A 69 14.59 16.32 -14.77
C ASN A 69 14.34 17.55 -15.69
N GLY A 70 13.07 17.94 -15.92
CA GLY A 70 12.72 19.06 -16.81
C GLY A 70 12.68 18.73 -18.31
N THR A 71 12.99 17.49 -18.71
CA THR A 71 12.75 16.99 -20.07
C THR A 71 11.39 16.31 -20.13
N ALA A 72 10.36 17.06 -20.50
CA ALA A 72 9.04 16.50 -20.80
C ALA A 72 9.14 15.49 -21.97
N THR A 73 8.46 14.35 -21.89
CA THR A 73 8.35 13.40 -23.00
C THR A 73 7.19 13.83 -23.90
N PRO A 74 7.41 14.54 -25.02
CA PRO A 74 6.34 15.24 -25.74
C PRO A 74 5.32 14.30 -26.39
N HIS A 75 5.66 13.01 -26.51
CA HIS A 75 4.84 11.99 -27.16
C HIS A 75 4.15 11.03 -26.19
N ALA A 76 4.39 11.14 -24.88
CA ALA A 76 3.76 10.24 -23.90
C ALA A 76 2.33 10.70 -23.59
N ARG A 77 1.35 9.81 -23.81
CA ARG A 77 -0.06 10.08 -23.53
C ARG A 77 -0.37 9.90 -22.03
N PRO A 78 -1.09 10.83 -21.38
CA PRO A 78 -1.52 10.65 -20.00
C PRO A 78 -2.41 9.41 -19.83
N LEU A 79 -2.21 8.70 -18.74
CA LEU A 79 -3.01 7.55 -18.36
C LEU A 79 -4.29 7.96 -17.65
N THR A 80 -5.37 7.20 -17.85
CA THR A 80 -6.61 7.32 -17.09
C THR A 80 -6.76 6.11 -16.17
N PHE A 81 -6.89 6.35 -14.88
CA PHE A 81 -7.10 5.30 -13.88
C PHE A 81 -8.43 4.57 -14.13
N SER A 82 -8.40 3.24 -14.08
CA SER A 82 -9.59 2.37 -14.12
C SER A 82 -9.88 1.82 -12.72
N ARG A 83 -9.03 0.91 -12.22
CA ARG A 83 -9.16 0.27 -10.91
C ARG A 83 -7.84 -0.35 -10.43
N VAL A 84 -7.73 -0.61 -9.13
CA VAL A 84 -6.72 -1.53 -8.58
C VAL A 84 -7.32 -2.93 -8.52
N VAL A 85 -6.58 -3.94 -8.98
CA VAL A 85 -7.04 -5.35 -9.01
C VAL A 85 -6.36 -6.24 -7.99
N GLU A 86 -5.12 -5.92 -7.60
CA GLU A 86 -4.39 -6.61 -6.54
C GLU A 86 -3.64 -5.59 -5.68
N ALA A 87 -3.50 -5.89 -4.40
CA ALA A 87 -2.72 -5.06 -3.48
C ALA A 87 -2.07 -5.90 -2.39
N GLU A 88 -0.85 -5.54 -2.04
CA GLU A 88 -0.12 -6.04 -0.90
C GLU A 88 0.41 -4.87 -0.06
N THR A 89 0.57 -5.06 1.23
CA THR A 89 1.15 -4.09 2.15
C THR A 89 2.40 -4.65 2.82
N GLN A 90 3.30 -3.76 3.22
CA GLN A 90 4.46 -4.10 4.03
C GLN A 90 4.76 -2.95 4.99
N VAL A 91 4.97 -3.28 6.26
CA VAL A 91 5.38 -2.31 7.28
C VAL A 91 6.86 -1.98 7.10
N VAL A 92 7.19 -0.69 7.06
CA VAL A 92 8.54 -0.12 6.95
C VAL A 92 8.63 1.09 7.90
N SER A 93 9.45 2.10 7.62
CA SER A 93 9.29 3.46 8.20
C SER A 93 8.07 4.19 7.60
N GLY A 94 6.93 3.51 7.57
CA GLY A 94 5.68 3.83 6.88
C GLY A 94 4.94 2.56 6.52
N ILE A 95 3.94 2.67 5.64
CA ILE A 95 3.26 1.54 5.02
C ILE A 95 3.57 1.59 3.53
N LYS A 96 4.23 0.55 3.02
CA LYS A 96 4.48 0.39 1.59
C LYS A 96 3.34 -0.43 0.98
N TYR A 97 2.69 0.11 -0.03
CA TYR A 97 1.66 -0.54 -0.82
C TYR A 97 2.25 -0.95 -2.16
N TYR A 98 2.06 -2.22 -2.53
CA TYR A 98 2.34 -2.76 -3.85
C TYR A 98 1.01 -2.99 -4.54
N LEU A 99 0.74 -2.26 -5.61
CA LEU A 99 -0.56 -2.24 -6.28
C LEU A 99 -0.41 -2.75 -7.71
N LYS A 100 -1.32 -3.62 -8.15
CA LYS A 100 -1.57 -3.83 -9.58
C LYS A 100 -2.72 -2.95 -10.03
N VAL A 101 -2.41 -1.97 -10.87
CA VAL A 101 -3.32 -0.93 -11.32
C VAL A 101 -3.65 -1.13 -12.78
N ILE A 102 -4.94 -1.13 -13.12
CA ILE A 102 -5.41 -1.04 -14.49
C ILE A 102 -5.59 0.44 -14.85
N ALA A 103 -4.97 0.85 -15.96
CA ALA A 103 -5.12 2.18 -16.53
C ALA A 103 -5.26 2.14 -18.06
N LYS A 104 -5.78 3.22 -18.64
CA LYS A 104 -6.08 3.36 -20.08
C LYS A 104 -5.25 4.48 -20.69
N ASP A 105 -4.87 4.34 -21.96
CA ASP A 105 -4.15 5.39 -22.71
C ASP A 105 -5.09 6.57 -23.07
N GLY A 106 -5.37 7.43 -22.09
CA GLY A 106 -6.28 8.55 -22.23
C GLY A 106 -7.75 8.20 -21.93
N LYS A 107 -8.56 9.26 -21.79
CA LYS A 107 -9.92 9.20 -21.23
C LYS A 107 -10.90 8.32 -22.01
N TYR A 108 -10.76 8.29 -23.34
CA TYR A 108 -11.68 7.60 -24.26
C TYR A 108 -11.15 6.25 -24.76
N SER A 109 -9.97 5.83 -24.31
CA SER A 109 -9.40 4.55 -24.74
C SER A 109 -10.11 3.39 -24.04
N THR A 110 -10.41 2.34 -24.80
CA THR A 110 -10.90 1.05 -24.28
C THR A 110 -9.76 0.09 -23.96
N ASN A 111 -8.53 0.40 -24.38
CA ASN A 111 -7.37 -0.45 -24.16
C ASN A 111 -6.88 -0.33 -22.72
N GLU A 112 -7.20 -1.34 -21.92
CA GLU A 112 -6.72 -1.49 -20.56
C GLU A 112 -5.29 -2.06 -20.54
N LYS A 113 -4.43 -1.44 -19.74
CA LYS A 113 -3.05 -1.86 -19.48
C LYS A 113 -2.85 -2.03 -17.98
N LEU A 114 -2.02 -3.01 -17.62
CA LEU A 114 -1.69 -3.31 -16.24
C LEU A 114 -0.36 -2.66 -15.86
N PHE A 115 -0.31 -2.09 -14.66
CA PHE A 115 0.86 -1.41 -14.12
C PHE A 115 1.11 -1.88 -12.69
N ASN A 116 2.39 -2.02 -12.33
CA ASN A 116 2.81 -2.18 -10.95
C ASN A 116 3.12 -0.79 -10.39
N ALA A 117 2.45 -0.44 -9.29
CA ALA A 117 2.71 0.80 -8.56
C ALA A 117 3.19 0.49 -7.15
N VAL A 118 4.20 1.23 -6.69
CA VAL A 118 4.68 1.16 -5.31
C VAL A 118 4.50 2.52 -4.67
N VAL A 119 3.73 2.57 -3.59
CA VAL A 119 3.42 3.81 -2.86
C VAL A 119 3.83 3.66 -1.41
N VAL A 120 4.54 4.63 -0.85
CA VAL A 120 4.86 4.68 0.57
C VAL A 120 4.00 5.74 1.23
N VAL A 121 3.29 5.35 2.28
CA VAL A 121 2.43 6.22 3.10
C VAL A 121 3.06 6.37 4.48
N LYS A 122 3.18 7.61 4.96
CA LYS A 122 3.62 7.94 6.32
C LYS A 122 2.50 8.72 7.02
N PRO A 123 1.57 8.04 7.72
CA PRO A 123 0.38 8.69 8.28
C PRO A 123 0.70 9.82 9.25
N TRP A 124 1.73 9.65 10.09
CA TRP A 124 2.18 10.67 11.06
C TRP A 124 2.72 11.95 10.40
N LEU A 125 3.14 11.90 9.14
CA LEU A 125 3.55 13.06 8.35
C LEU A 125 2.49 13.51 7.34
N LYS A 126 1.34 12.84 7.29
CA LYS A 126 0.31 13.01 6.24
C LYS A 126 0.91 12.95 4.81
N SER A 127 1.95 12.14 4.64
CA SER A 127 2.74 12.08 3.41
C SER A 127 2.46 10.80 2.63
N LYS A 128 2.43 10.91 1.29
CA LYS A 128 2.30 9.82 0.33
C LYS A 128 3.30 10.06 -0.80
N GLU A 129 4.04 9.02 -1.17
CA GLU A 129 5.07 9.10 -2.20
C GLU A 129 4.93 7.94 -3.17
N LEU A 130 4.91 8.24 -4.47
CA LEU A 130 4.98 7.23 -5.53
C LEU A 130 6.45 6.86 -5.76
N VAL A 131 6.84 5.66 -5.36
CA VAL A 131 8.22 5.17 -5.49
C VAL A 131 8.48 4.62 -6.89
N SER A 132 7.52 3.90 -7.47
CA SER A 132 7.65 3.37 -8.82
C SER A 132 6.30 3.19 -9.48
N PHE A 133 6.26 3.33 -10.80
CA PHE A 133 5.10 3.04 -11.64
C PHE A 133 5.58 2.48 -12.99
N THR A 134 5.43 1.18 -13.20
CA THR A 134 5.97 0.48 -14.38
C THR A 134 4.92 -0.41 -15.02
N PRO A 135 4.97 -0.66 -16.34
CA PRO A 135 4.14 -1.68 -16.97
C PRO A 135 4.30 -3.02 -16.24
N SER A 136 3.20 -3.72 -16.03
CA SER A 136 3.20 -5.07 -15.47
C SER A 136 3.12 -6.08 -16.61
N PRO A 137 3.97 -7.12 -16.64
CA PRO A 137 3.80 -8.21 -17.59
C PRO A 137 2.44 -8.88 -17.36
N LYS A 138 1.82 -9.31 -18.46
CA LYS A 138 0.58 -10.10 -18.42
C LYS A 138 0.86 -11.50 -17.89
#